data_AF-A0A6A6DBD2-F1
#
_entry.id   AF-A0A6A6DBD2-F1
#
_cell.length_a   1.000
_cell.length_b   1.000
_cell.length_c   1.000
_cell.angle_alpha   90.00
_cell.angle_beta   90.00
_cell.angle_gamma   90.00
#
_symmetry.space_group_name_H-M   'P 1'
#
loop_
_entity.id
_entity.type
_entity.pdbx_description
1 polymer ?
#
loop_
_entity_poly.entity_id
_entity_poly.type
_entity_poly.pdbx_seq_one_letter_code
_entity_poly.pdbx_strand_id
1 'polypeptide(L)'
;MDGLFVFVEGLRIHAPTTGGGIPANWEKASMSACTDLITAPCGKLPLMAAHSINYYTSCRKGTWIRDNAALWNIRNSACTLGLNEQCELDLAVSNQLSCPHQLGIQTPLLGQPVYDIVYGTGKEVLVTQ
;
A
#
# COMPACT_ATOMS: atom_id res chain seq x y z
N MET A 1 11.52 -12.14 -4.48
CA MET A 1 11.55 -10.79 -5.07
C MET A 1 11.99 -9.89 -3.94
N ASP A 2 13.30 -9.75 -3.78
CA ASP A 2 13.93 -9.37 -2.52
C ASP A 2 14.64 -8.03 -2.66
N GLY A 3 13.93 -7.01 -3.13
CA GLY A 3 14.48 -5.67 -3.21
C GLY A 3 13.43 -4.61 -3.53
N LEU A 4 13.36 -3.59 -2.67
CA LEU A 4 12.81 -2.29 -3.06
C LEU A 4 13.94 -1.47 -3.71
N PHE A 5 13.65 -0.77 -4.79
CA PHE A 5 14.60 0.18 -5.36
C PHE A 5 14.66 1.41 -4.46
N VAL A 6 15.82 1.66 -3.85
CA VAL A 6 16.08 2.88 -3.09
C VAL A 6 16.93 3.80 -3.96
N PHE A 7 16.49 5.07 -4.05
CA PHE A 7 17.23 6.10 -4.75
C PHE A 7 18.35 6.61 -3.85
N VAL A 8 19.60 6.35 -4.25
CA VAL A 8 20.80 6.86 -3.59
C VAL A 8 20.98 8.31 -4.03
N GLU A 9 21.17 9.19 -3.05
CA GLU A 9 20.99 10.64 -3.16
C GLU A 9 21.52 11.30 -4.44
N GLY A 10 20.65 12.12 -5.02
CA GLY A 10 20.94 13.16 -6.00
C GLY A 10 19.90 14.26 -5.87
N LEU A 11 20.31 15.43 -5.37
CA LEU A 11 19.61 16.73 -5.36
C LEU A 11 18.21 16.90 -4.68
N ARG A 12 17.53 15.87 -4.17
CA ARG A 12 16.11 16.02 -3.77
C ARG A 12 15.80 16.99 -2.62
N ILE A 13 16.65 17.12 -1.60
CA ILE A 13 16.33 17.95 -0.41
C ILE A 13 16.65 19.45 -0.58
N HIS A 14 17.41 19.86 -1.60
CA HIS A 14 17.87 21.25 -1.75
C HIS A 14 17.21 22.02 -2.89
N ALA A 15 16.59 21.34 -3.88
CA ALA A 15 15.89 21.98 -5.00
C ALA A 15 14.78 21.07 -5.57
N PRO A 16 13.63 20.95 -4.89
CA PRO A 16 12.52 20.12 -5.39
C PRO A 16 11.99 20.67 -6.71
N THR A 17 11.86 19.81 -7.73
CA THR A 17 11.28 20.14 -9.03
C THR A 17 9.87 19.56 -9.17
N THR A 18 8.94 20.33 -9.71
CA THR A 18 7.57 19.87 -10.00
C THR A 18 7.56 19.16 -11.36
N GLY A 19 7.59 17.82 -11.32
CA GLY A 19 7.62 16.98 -12.51
C GLY A 19 8.99 16.91 -13.20
N GLY A 20 9.08 16.05 -14.21
CA GLY A 20 10.33 15.78 -14.93
C GLY A 20 11.20 14.69 -14.28
N GLY A 21 12.10 14.12 -15.06
CA GLY A 21 13.08 13.16 -14.57
C GLY A 21 14.20 13.89 -13.83
N ILE A 22 14.56 13.39 -12.64
CA ILE A 22 15.79 13.80 -11.97
C ILE A 22 16.85 12.70 -12.18
N PRO A 23 18.12 13.06 -12.40
CA PRO A 23 19.19 12.07 -12.37
C PRO A 23 19.32 11.53 -10.95
N ALA A 24 19.14 10.22 -10.80
CA ALA A 24 19.26 9.54 -9.51
C ALA A 24 19.94 8.18 -9.71
N ASN A 25 20.82 7.84 -8.78
CA ASN A 25 21.35 6.49 -8.68
C ASN A 25 20.35 5.62 -7.93
N TRP A 26 20.31 4.33 -8.24
CA TRP A 26 19.44 3.39 -7.54
C TRP A 26 20.24 2.16 -7.11
N GLU A 27 19.82 1.59 -6.00
CA GLU A 27 20.30 0.30 -5.54
C GLU A 27 19.14 -0.56 -5.05
N LYS A 28 19.37 -1.88 -4.93
CA LYS A 28 18.42 -2.78 -4.30
C LYS A 28 18.60 -2.70 -2.80
N ALA A 29 17.57 -2.25 -2.09
CA ALA A 29 17.53 -2.29 -0.64
C ALA A 29 16.69 -3.46 -0.15
N SER A 30 17.06 -3.99 1.02
CA SER A 30 16.21 -4.91 1.77
C SER A 30 14.87 -4.24 2.13
N MET A 31 13.78 -5.00 2.17
CA MET A 31 12.48 -4.52 2.65
C MET A 31 12.53 -4.00 4.09
N SER A 32 13.51 -4.44 4.89
CA SER A 32 13.76 -3.92 6.24
C SER A 32 14.20 -2.45 6.26
N ALA A 33 14.67 -1.89 5.14
CA ALA A 33 14.95 -0.45 5.05
C ALA A 33 13.66 0.39 4.97
N CYS A 34 12.50 -0.26 4.82
CA CYS A 34 11.21 0.40 4.58
C CYS A 34 10.21 0.17 5.70
N THR A 35 10.59 -0.52 6.79
CA THR A 35 9.70 -0.80 7.92
C THR A 35 9.12 0.46 8.52
N ASP A 36 9.90 1.54 8.59
CA ASP A 36 9.46 2.82 9.16
C ASP A 36 8.40 3.52 8.29
N LEU A 37 8.23 3.09 7.04
CA LEU A 37 7.17 3.56 6.13
C LEU A 37 5.85 2.78 6.31
N ILE A 38 5.86 1.66 7.03
CA ILE A 38 4.69 0.83 7.27
C ILE A 38 4.03 1.28 8.57
N THR A 39 3.09 2.21 8.45
CA THR A 39 2.40 2.82 9.59
C THR A 39 1.08 2.13 9.96
N ALA A 40 0.71 1.07 9.24
CA ALA A 40 -0.51 0.31 9.52
C ALA A 40 -0.46 -0.29 10.94
N PRO A 41 -1.57 -0.32 11.71
CA PRO A 41 -1.56 -0.80 13.11
C PRO A 41 -1.07 -2.25 13.28
N CYS A 42 -1.22 -3.08 12.24
CA CYS A 42 -0.77 -4.46 12.23
C CYS A 42 0.74 -4.62 11.97
N GLY A 43 1.47 -3.54 11.67
CA GLY A 43 2.90 -3.55 11.32
C GLY A 43 3.21 -4.30 10.02
N LYS A 44 2.20 -4.65 9.23
CA LYS A 44 2.31 -5.38 7.96
C LYS A 44 1.96 -4.49 6.79
N LEU A 45 2.56 -4.78 5.63
CA LEU A 45 2.28 -4.08 4.38
C LEU A 45 0.78 -4.24 4.03
N PRO A 46 -0.01 -3.15 4.02
CA PRO A 46 -1.42 -3.24 3.68
C PRO A 46 -1.59 -3.45 2.17
N LEU A 47 -2.37 -4.46 1.80
CA LEU A 47 -2.74 -4.76 0.43
C LEU A 47 -4.28 -4.73 0.30
N MET A 48 -4.78 -4.17 -0.80
CA MET A 48 -6.22 -4.16 -1.09
C MET A 48 -6.69 -5.58 -1.41
N ALA A 49 -7.56 -6.15 -0.58
CA ALA A 49 -8.04 -7.52 -0.69
C ALA A 49 -8.64 -7.79 -2.09
N ALA A 50 -9.52 -6.91 -2.56
CA ALA A 50 -10.23 -7.09 -3.83
C ALA A 50 -9.34 -6.97 -5.08
N HIS A 51 -8.20 -6.27 -5.00
CA HIS A 51 -7.37 -5.94 -6.17
C HIS A 51 -5.95 -6.51 -6.14
N SER A 52 -5.45 -6.90 -4.97
CA SER A 52 -4.05 -7.33 -4.78
C SER A 52 -3.91 -8.85 -4.59
N ILE A 53 -5.02 -9.60 -4.63
CA ILE A 53 -5.01 -11.04 -4.31
C ILE A 53 -4.08 -11.84 -5.22
N ASN A 54 -4.08 -11.58 -6.53
CA ASN A 54 -3.22 -12.28 -7.48
C ASN A 54 -1.73 -12.01 -7.23
N TYR A 55 -1.39 -10.79 -6.86
CA TYR A 55 -0.02 -10.45 -6.46
C TYR A 55 0.37 -11.20 -5.18
N TYR A 56 -0.50 -11.17 -4.17
CA TYR A 56 -0.27 -11.84 -2.88
C TYR A 56 -0.17 -13.37 -3.00
N THR A 57 -0.96 -14.01 -3.88
CA THR A 57 -0.91 -15.46 -4.10
C THR A 57 0.22 -15.89 -5.03
N SER A 58 0.68 -15.02 -5.94
CA SER A 58 1.88 -15.28 -6.76
C SER A 58 3.17 -15.35 -5.92
N CYS A 59 3.18 -14.68 -4.77
CA CYS A 59 4.30 -14.70 -3.83
C CYS A 59 4.28 -16.00 -3.01
N ARG A 60 5.31 -16.84 -3.17
CA ARG A 60 5.46 -18.09 -2.42
C ARG A 60 5.65 -17.82 -0.92
N LYS A 61 5.21 -18.76 -0.10
CA LYS A 61 5.51 -18.77 1.35
C LYS A 61 7.02 -18.70 1.58
N GLY A 62 7.46 -17.92 2.57
CA GLY A 62 8.88 -17.64 2.82
C GLY A 62 9.45 -16.44 2.07
N THR A 63 8.65 -15.80 1.21
CA THR A 63 8.99 -14.47 0.65
C THR A 63 8.48 -13.37 1.58
N TRP A 64 9.20 -12.25 1.65
CA TRP A 64 8.86 -11.16 2.56
C TRP A 64 7.40 -10.71 2.43
N ILE A 65 6.90 -10.53 1.21
CA ILE A 65 5.51 -10.11 0.94
C ILE A 65 4.50 -11.12 1.50
N ARG A 66 4.73 -12.42 1.30
CA ARG A 66 3.78 -13.45 1.74
C ARG A 66 3.68 -13.51 3.27
N ASP A 67 4.76 -13.18 3.96
CA ASP A 67 4.84 -13.31 5.42
C ASP A 67 4.54 -11.98 6.15
N ASN A 68 4.74 -10.83 5.48
CA ASN A 68 4.64 -9.49 6.08
C ASN A 68 3.56 -8.59 5.45
N ALA A 69 2.63 -9.13 4.68
CA ALA A 69 1.46 -8.39 4.18
C ALA A 69 0.18 -8.71 4.96
N ALA A 70 -0.75 -7.76 4.98
CA ALA A 70 -2.11 -7.91 5.49
C ALA A 70 -3.11 -7.46 4.40
N LEU A 71 -4.22 -8.17 4.26
CA LEU A 71 -5.23 -7.88 3.25
C LEU A 71 -6.40 -7.12 3.89
N TRP A 72 -6.75 -5.98 3.30
CA TRP A 72 -7.77 -5.07 3.83
C TRP A 72 -8.91 -4.88 2.84
N ASN A 73 -10.15 -4.76 3.32
CA ASN A 73 -11.34 -4.55 2.47
C ASN A 73 -11.48 -3.10 1.97
N ILE A 74 -10.37 -2.52 1.52
CA ILE A 74 -10.33 -1.22 0.84
C ILE A 74 -10.42 -1.47 -0.67
N ARG A 75 -11.33 -0.75 -1.33
CA ARG A 75 -11.68 -0.98 -2.73
C ARG A 75 -10.75 -0.28 -3.70
N ASN A 76 -10.32 0.95 -3.43
CA ASN A 76 -9.58 1.74 -4.41
C ASN A 76 -8.28 2.29 -3.85
N SER A 77 -7.33 2.59 -4.75
CA SER A 77 -6.03 3.15 -4.40
C SER A 77 -6.12 4.55 -3.80
N ALA A 78 -7.18 5.29 -4.10
CA ALA A 78 -7.50 6.55 -3.44
C ALA A 78 -7.99 6.39 -1.99
N CYS A 79 -8.22 5.16 -1.51
CA CYS A 79 -8.69 4.86 -0.15
C CYS A 79 -9.99 5.58 0.23
N THR A 80 -10.87 5.87 -0.73
CA THR A 80 -12.15 6.56 -0.49
C THR A 80 -13.33 5.61 -0.40
N LEU A 81 -13.14 4.33 -0.75
CA LEU A 81 -14.20 3.32 -0.81
C LEU A 81 -13.76 2.03 -0.13
N GLY A 82 -14.70 1.40 0.58
CA GLY A 82 -14.50 0.13 1.29
C GLY A 82 -14.75 0.25 2.79
N LEU A 83 -14.19 -0.70 3.53
CA LEU A 83 -14.24 -0.76 4.99
C LEU A 83 -12.85 -1.05 5.54
N ASN A 84 -12.51 -0.41 6.66
CA ASN A 84 -11.26 -0.65 7.37
C ASN A 84 -11.32 -1.94 8.20
N GLU A 85 -11.35 -3.06 7.49
CA GLU A 85 -11.42 -4.39 8.08
C GLU A 85 -10.41 -5.33 7.41
N GLN A 86 -9.81 -6.20 8.21
CA GLN A 86 -8.87 -7.18 7.72
C GLN A 86 -9.61 -8.39 7.15
N CYS A 87 -9.13 -8.89 6.02
CA CYS A 87 -9.61 -10.09 5.37
C CYS A 87 -8.60 -11.24 5.53
N GLU A 88 -9.11 -12.46 5.51
CA GLU A 88 -8.32 -13.68 5.62
C GLU A 88 -8.44 -14.52 4.35
N LEU A 89 -7.36 -15.24 4.03
CA LEU A 89 -7.29 -16.13 2.89
C LEU A 89 -6.92 -17.53 3.35
N ASP A 90 -7.89 -18.44 3.24
CA ASP A 90 -7.65 -19.87 3.34
C ASP A 90 -7.86 -20.53 1.97
N LEU A 91 -6.75 -20.78 1.27
CA LEU A 91 -6.76 -21.43 -0.05
C LEU A 91 -7.17 -22.90 0.01
N ALA A 92 -7.21 -23.53 1.19
CA ALA A 92 -7.75 -24.87 1.34
C ALA A 92 -9.29 -24.86 1.33
N VAL A 93 -9.91 -23.72 1.65
CA VAL A 93 -11.36 -23.55 1.72
C VAL A 93 -11.91 -22.84 0.48
N SER A 94 -11.27 -21.75 0.04
CA SER A 94 -11.78 -20.89 -1.03
C SER A 94 -10.65 -20.21 -1.82
N ASN A 95 -10.92 -19.95 -3.09
CA ASN A 95 -10.07 -19.09 -3.92
C ASN A 95 -10.37 -17.59 -3.72
N GLN A 96 -11.34 -17.25 -2.88
CA GLN A 96 -11.71 -15.88 -2.52
C GLN A 96 -11.36 -15.58 -1.05
N LEU A 97 -11.08 -14.32 -0.79
CA LEU A 97 -10.88 -13.79 0.56
C LEU A 97 -12.19 -13.80 1.36
N SER A 98 -12.07 -14.14 2.65
CA SER A 98 -13.13 -13.96 3.62
C SER A 98 -12.91 -12.63 4.34
N CYS A 99 -13.90 -11.75 4.31
CA CYS A 99 -13.91 -10.48 5.02
C CYS A 99 -15.17 -10.41 5.89
N PRO A 100 -15.19 -9.63 6.99
CA PRO A 100 -16.39 -9.47 7.81
C PRO A 100 -17.62 -8.97 7.02
N HIS A 101 -17.39 -8.10 6.02
CA HIS A 101 -18.42 -7.68 5.06
C HIS A 101 -18.07 -8.12 3.64
N GLN A 102 -18.97 -7.83 2.68
CA GLN A 102 -18.77 -8.18 1.28
C GLN A 102 -17.42 -7.66 0.76
N LEU A 103 -16.63 -8.56 0.19
CA LEU A 103 -15.37 -8.21 -0.47
C LEU A 103 -15.61 -7.20 -1.61
N GLY A 104 -14.84 -6.11 -1.62
CA GLY A 104 -14.92 -5.11 -2.69
C GLY A 104 -16.17 -4.22 -2.61
N ILE A 105 -16.73 -4.05 -1.42
CA ILE A 105 -17.85 -3.14 -1.16
C ILE A 105 -17.54 -1.71 -1.64
N GLN A 106 -18.55 -1.02 -2.15
CA GLN A 106 -18.42 0.33 -2.73
C GLN A 106 -18.94 1.43 -1.80
N THR A 107 -19.08 1.15 -0.51
CA THR A 107 -19.46 2.16 0.48
C THR A 107 -18.35 3.20 0.63
N PRO A 108 -18.68 4.47 0.85
CA PRO A 108 -17.70 5.47 1.27
C PRO A 108 -16.93 4.96 2.50
N LEU A 109 -15.60 5.07 2.45
CA LEU A 109 -14.76 4.76 3.60
C LEU A 109 -14.91 5.89 4.63
N LEU A 110 -15.35 5.53 5.84
CA LEU A 110 -15.56 6.47 6.94
C LEU A 110 -14.56 6.22 8.07
N GLY A 111 -14.31 7.23 8.89
CA GLY A 111 -13.44 7.13 10.07
C GLY A 111 -11.94 7.09 9.77
N GLN A 112 -11.54 7.26 8.51
CA GLN A 112 -10.15 7.41 8.10
C GLN A 112 -9.98 8.68 7.25
N PRO A 113 -9.27 9.71 7.74
CA PRO A 113 -8.99 10.87 6.93
C PRO A 113 -7.98 10.50 5.84
N VAL A 114 -8.32 10.81 4.59
CA VAL A 114 -7.44 10.65 3.43
C VAL A 114 -7.03 12.04 2.98
N TYR A 115 -5.74 12.27 2.81
CA TYR A 115 -5.21 13.55 2.35
C TYR A 115 -4.56 13.40 1.00
N ASP A 116 -4.95 14.25 0.06
CA ASP A 116 -4.27 14.43 -1.21
C ASP A 116 -3.22 15.52 -1.04
N ILE A 117 -2.06 15.31 -1.66
CA ILE A 117 -1.02 16.33 -1.77
C ILE A 117 -1.24 17.10 -3.07
N VAL A 118 -1.63 18.37 -2.97
CA VAL A 118 -1.85 19.23 -4.12
C VAL A 118 -0.54 19.36 -4.90
N TYR A 119 -0.61 18.94 -6.17
CA TYR A 119 0.53 18.82 -7.06
C TYR A 119 1.40 20.08 -7.06
N GLY A 120 2.71 19.91 -6.84
CA GLY A 120 3.71 20.98 -6.86
C GLY A 120 3.66 21.95 -5.69
N THR A 121 2.80 21.75 -4.69
CA THR A 121 2.66 22.68 -3.55
C THR A 121 3.02 22.06 -2.20
N GLY A 122 2.96 20.72 -2.08
CA GLY A 122 3.08 20.03 -0.80
C GLY A 122 1.90 20.25 0.15
N LYS A 123 0.86 20.99 -0.27
CA LYS A 123 -0.32 21.27 0.56
C LYS A 123 -1.22 20.04 0.62
N GLU A 124 -1.53 19.60 1.84
CA GLU A 124 -2.54 18.58 2.09
C GLU A 124 -3.96 19.14 1.93
N VAL A 125 -4.81 18.36 1.27
CA VAL A 125 -6.26 18.60 1.16
C VAL A 125 -6.98 17.31 1.54
N LEU A 126 -7.89 17.40 2.51
CA LEU A 126 -8.72 16.27 2.92
C LEU A 126 -9.63 15.87 1.75
N VAL A 127 -9.55 14.60 1.36
CA VAL A 127 -10.26 13.98 0.23
C VAL A 127 -11.58 13.36 0.68
N THR A 128 -11.64 12.86 1.93
CA THR A 128 -12.83 12.19 2.46
C THR A 128 -13.72 13.10 3.31
N GLN A 129 -15.03 12.86 3.20
CA GLN A 129 -16.14 13.48 3.93
C GLN A 129 -16.46 12.73 5.22
#